data_AF-A0A7X7F7K0-F1
#
_entry.id   AF-A0A7X7F7K0-F1
#
_cell.length_a   1.000
_cell.length_b   1.000
_cell.length_c   1.000
_cell.angle_alpha   90.00
_cell.angle_beta   90.00
_cell.angle_gamma   90.00
#
_symmetry.space_group_name_H-M   'P 1'
#
loop_
_entity.id
_entity.type
_entity.pdbx_description
1 polymer ?
#
loop_
_entity_poly.entity_id
_entity_poly.type
_entity_poly.pdbx_seq_one_letter_code
_entity_poly.pdbx_strand_id
1 'polypeptide(L)'
;ELGWTERAWEYLRNVMPASFNDRAEIREVEPYVVCQSTCSRFSPRYGAGRVSWLSGSAVWNYVAMTTGILGIRPDYAGLVVAPCIPAAWPGFTATRRFRGCVFEIEVVRGDKRAMTVNGSPVADTLIPAASFAARNLVRVTLPRASCGPA
;
A
#
# COMPACT_ATOMS: atom_id res chain seq x y z
N GLU A 1 -2.38 -7.87 8.02
CA GLU A 1 -2.58 -8.65 9.26
C GLU A 1 -3.67 -9.71 9.11
N LEU A 2 -4.96 -9.38 8.93
CA LEU A 2 -6.04 -10.39 8.82
C LEU A 2 -6.15 -11.11 7.46
N GLY A 3 -5.33 -10.77 6.47
CA GLY A 3 -5.41 -11.34 5.11
C GLY A 3 -6.56 -10.83 4.22
N TRP A 4 -7.38 -9.89 4.70
CA TRP A 4 -8.51 -9.31 3.94
C TRP A 4 -8.08 -8.21 2.97
N THR A 5 -7.24 -8.58 2.00
CA THR A 5 -6.60 -7.65 1.07
C THR A 5 -7.60 -6.78 0.28
N GLU A 6 -8.63 -7.39 -0.31
CA GLU A 6 -9.64 -6.64 -1.10
C GLU A 6 -10.36 -5.60 -0.25
N ARG A 7 -10.78 -5.98 0.96
CA ARG A 7 -11.47 -5.08 1.89
C ARG A 7 -10.58 -3.93 2.36
N ALA A 8 -9.30 -4.21 2.62
CA ALA A 8 -8.34 -3.17 2.98
C ALA A 8 -8.15 -2.16 1.84
N TRP A 9 -8.06 -2.66 0.60
CA TRP A 9 -7.95 -1.81 -0.58
C TRP A 9 -9.21 -0.98 -0.84
N GLU A 10 -10.38 -1.59 -0.71
CA GLU A 10 -11.68 -0.91 -0.80
C GLU A 10 -11.78 0.26 0.20
N TYR A 11 -11.45 0.01 1.47
CA TYR A 11 -11.51 1.03 2.50
C TYR A 11 -10.52 2.17 2.27
N LEU A 12 -9.32 1.87 1.78
CA LEU A 12 -8.35 2.92 1.42
C LEU A 12 -8.88 3.75 0.24
N ARG A 13 -9.44 3.13 -0.79
CA ARG A 13 -10.08 3.83 -1.93
C ARG A 13 -11.20 4.77 -1.50
N ASN A 14 -11.99 4.39 -0.50
CA ASN A 14 -13.10 5.22 0.00
C ASN A 14 -12.66 6.54 0.64
N VAL A 15 -11.36 6.74 0.91
CA VAL A 15 -10.83 7.98 1.48
C VAL A 15 -9.74 8.63 0.62
N MET A 16 -9.19 7.91 -0.36
CA MET A 16 -8.13 8.42 -1.24
C MET A 16 -8.66 9.53 -2.17
N PRO A 17 -8.05 10.73 -2.16
CA PRO A 17 -8.54 11.88 -2.94
C PRO A 17 -8.70 11.57 -4.44
N ALA A 18 -7.71 10.88 -5.02
CA ALA A 18 -7.71 10.49 -6.42
C ALA A 18 -8.90 9.59 -6.84
N SER A 19 -9.56 8.92 -5.88
CA SER A 19 -10.75 8.11 -6.15
C SER A 19 -12.04 8.94 -6.32
N PHE A 20 -11.94 10.27 -6.17
CA PHE A 20 -13.06 11.20 -6.24
C PHE A 20 -12.83 12.33 -7.26
N ASN A 21 -11.82 12.21 -8.14
CA ASN A 21 -11.51 13.23 -9.15
C ASN A 21 -12.71 13.52 -10.08
N ASP A 22 -13.56 12.53 -10.31
CA ASP A 22 -14.75 12.55 -11.14
C ASP A 22 -16.05 12.81 -10.35
N ARG A 23 -15.95 13.10 -9.05
CA ARG A 23 -17.07 13.27 -8.11
C ARG A 23 -16.89 14.50 -7.22
N ALA A 24 -16.29 15.55 -7.78
CA ALA A 24 -15.94 16.78 -7.06
C ALA A 24 -17.18 17.50 -6.52
N GLU A 25 -18.29 17.43 -7.23
CA GLU A 25 -19.60 17.98 -6.84
C GLU A 25 -20.19 17.31 -5.60
N ILE A 26 -19.86 16.04 -5.34
CA ILE A 26 -20.23 15.33 -4.11
C ILE A 26 -19.19 15.61 -3.02
N ARG A 27 -17.90 15.56 -3.35
CA ARG A 27 -16.82 15.63 -2.36
C ARG A 27 -16.61 17.03 -1.79
N GLU A 28 -16.90 18.10 -2.54
CA GLU A 28 -16.84 19.51 -2.11
C GLU A 28 -15.49 19.98 -1.52
N VAL A 29 -14.41 19.23 -1.69
CA VAL A 29 -13.04 19.59 -1.27
C VAL A 29 -12.05 19.21 -2.36
N GLU A 30 -10.82 19.70 -2.25
CA GLU A 30 -9.78 19.52 -3.24
C GLU A 30 -9.50 18.03 -3.52
N PRO A 31 -9.47 17.59 -4.79
CA PRO A 31 -9.42 16.18 -5.16
C PRO A 31 -8.02 15.55 -5.08
N TYR A 32 -7.04 16.29 -4.57
CA TYR A 32 -5.64 15.88 -4.45
C TYR A 32 -5.13 15.86 -3.00
N VAL A 33 -5.94 16.28 -2.03
CA VAL A 33 -5.64 16.17 -0.59
C VAL A 33 -6.76 15.46 0.16
N VAL A 34 -6.38 14.84 1.28
CA VAL A 34 -7.35 14.25 2.21
C VAL A 34 -8.06 15.33 3.02
N CYS A 35 -9.21 14.97 3.58
CA CYS A 35 -9.96 15.80 4.53
C CYS A 35 -10.09 15.09 5.88
N GLN A 36 -10.38 15.85 6.93
CA GLN A 36 -10.52 15.31 8.29
C GLN A 36 -11.80 14.48 8.44
N SER A 37 -12.89 14.91 7.83
CA SER A 37 -14.19 14.26 7.96
C SER A 37 -14.97 14.27 6.66
N THR A 38 -15.84 13.27 6.50
CA THR A 38 -16.83 13.16 5.43
C THR A 38 -18.22 13.10 6.05
N CYS A 39 -19.16 13.90 5.54
CA CYS A 39 -20.55 13.89 5.98
C CYS A 39 -21.17 12.50 5.78
N SER A 40 -21.73 11.95 6.86
CA SER A 40 -22.33 10.60 6.87
C SER A 40 -23.59 10.52 6.01
N ARG A 41 -24.07 9.29 5.76
CA ARG A 41 -25.32 9.03 5.01
C ARG A 41 -26.58 9.63 5.63
N PHE A 42 -26.51 10.06 6.90
CA PHE A 42 -27.61 10.70 7.61
C PHE A 42 -27.56 12.23 7.52
N SER A 43 -26.55 12.80 6.87
CA SER A 43 -26.43 14.23 6.59
C SER A 43 -27.11 14.59 5.27
N PRO A 44 -27.76 15.77 5.15
CA PRO A 44 -28.22 16.26 3.86
C PRO A 44 -27.08 16.55 2.87
N ARG A 45 -25.83 16.58 3.33
CA ARG A 45 -24.62 16.75 2.50
C ARG A 45 -23.79 15.46 2.41
N TYR A 46 -24.45 14.30 2.32
CA TYR A 46 -23.77 13.01 2.29
C TYR A 46 -22.60 12.98 1.29
N GLY A 47 -21.42 12.56 1.75
CA GLY A 47 -20.21 12.44 0.94
C GLY A 47 -19.34 13.70 0.90
N ALA A 48 -19.84 14.85 1.35
CA ALA A 48 -19.08 16.10 1.37
C ALA A 48 -17.94 16.06 2.42
N GLY A 49 -16.73 16.46 2.01
CA GLY A 49 -15.56 16.56 2.86
C GLY A 49 -15.50 17.89 3.62
N ARG A 50 -14.88 17.90 4.80
CA ARG A 50 -14.62 19.13 5.59
C ARG A 50 -13.23 19.11 6.18
N VAL A 51 -12.67 20.31 6.39
CA VAL A 51 -11.32 20.52 6.96
C VAL A 51 -10.28 19.75 6.15
N SER A 52 -10.11 20.15 4.87
CA SER A 52 -9.05 19.64 4.01
C SER A 52 -7.66 20.10 4.50
N TRP A 53 -6.61 19.47 3.97
CA TRP A 53 -5.21 19.71 4.31
C TRP A 53 -4.74 19.26 5.69
N LEU A 54 -5.13 19.98 6.74
CA LEU A 54 -4.48 19.92 8.05
C LEU A 54 -5.06 18.79 8.92
N SER A 55 -4.88 17.55 8.47
CA SER A 55 -5.33 16.35 9.18
C SER A 55 -4.27 15.26 9.21
N GLY A 56 -4.16 14.57 10.35
CA GLY A 56 -3.38 13.34 10.49
C GLY A 56 -3.83 12.21 9.55
N SER A 57 -5.01 12.32 8.94
CA SER A 57 -5.46 11.44 7.85
C SER A 57 -4.41 11.30 6.76
N ALA A 58 -3.64 12.35 6.44
CA ALA A 58 -2.63 12.29 5.38
C ALA A 58 -1.51 11.30 5.74
N VAL A 59 -1.00 11.40 6.96
CA VAL A 59 0.04 10.51 7.50
C VAL A 59 -0.46 9.08 7.57
N TRP A 60 -1.66 8.86 8.11
CA TRP A 60 -2.19 7.51 8.26
C TRP A 60 -2.57 6.85 6.93
N ASN A 61 -3.04 7.60 5.94
CA ASN A 61 -3.21 7.07 4.58
C ASN A 61 -1.88 6.68 3.95
N TYR A 62 -0.83 7.49 4.12
CA TYR A 62 0.51 7.16 3.64
C TYR A 62 1.06 5.89 4.29
N VAL A 63 0.92 5.77 5.62
CA VAL A 63 1.32 4.56 6.36
C VAL A 63 0.52 3.35 5.87
N ALA A 64 -0.81 3.44 5.82
CA ALA A 64 -1.67 2.35 5.36
C ALA A 64 -1.33 1.89 3.94
N MET A 65 -1.04 2.82 3.03
CA MET A 65 -0.64 2.49 1.66
C MET A 65 0.75 1.84 1.61
N THR A 66 1.76 2.48 2.22
CA THR A 66 3.17 2.07 2.07
C THR A 66 3.53 0.85 2.91
N THR A 67 3.14 0.83 4.19
CA THR A 67 3.47 -0.26 5.11
C THR A 67 2.41 -1.34 5.17
N GLY A 68 1.16 -0.99 4.84
CA GLY A 68 0.04 -1.93 4.73
C GLY A 68 -0.05 -2.56 3.35
N ILE A 69 -0.72 -1.88 2.39
CA ILE A 69 -1.03 -2.42 1.05
C ILE A 69 0.24 -2.83 0.28
N LEU A 70 1.20 -1.91 0.13
CA LEU A 70 2.48 -2.23 -0.52
C LEU A 70 3.37 -3.10 0.37
N GLY A 71 3.14 -3.11 1.69
CA GLY A 71 3.81 -4.00 2.63
C GLY A 71 5.29 -3.72 2.83
N ILE A 72 5.76 -2.51 2.53
CA ILE A 72 7.17 -2.11 2.66
C ILE A 72 7.32 -1.36 3.97
N ARG A 73 7.79 -2.04 5.02
CA ARG A 73 7.85 -1.46 6.37
C ARG A 73 9.23 -1.63 7.01
N PRO A 74 9.74 -0.58 7.67
CA PRO A 74 10.99 -0.70 8.44
C PRO A 74 10.77 -1.61 9.64
N ASP A 75 11.79 -2.38 9.99
CA ASP A 75 11.88 -3.17 11.22
C ASP A 75 13.21 -2.84 11.93
N TYR A 76 13.31 -3.12 13.23
CA TYR A 76 14.57 -2.95 13.96
C TYR A 76 15.66 -3.86 13.38
N ALA A 77 15.31 -5.10 13.03
CA ALA A 77 16.22 -6.10 12.50
C ALA A 77 16.48 -5.95 10.99
N GLY A 78 15.73 -5.12 10.26
CA GLY A 78 15.86 -5.05 8.81
C GLY A 78 14.73 -4.31 8.07
N LEU A 79 14.49 -4.71 6.84
CA LEU A 79 13.39 -4.20 6.02
C LEU A 79 12.43 -5.33 5.69
N VAL A 80 11.15 -5.16 6.03
CA VAL A 80 10.11 -6.13 5.67
C VAL A 80 9.50 -5.75 4.33
N VAL A 81 9.36 -6.74 3.46
CA VAL A 81 8.64 -6.65 2.18
C VAL A 81 7.57 -7.73 2.12
N ALA A 82 6.35 -7.36 2.52
CA ALA A 82 5.21 -8.26 2.64
C ALA A 82 3.95 -7.69 1.95
N PRO A 83 3.96 -7.53 0.62
CA PRO A 83 2.87 -6.88 -0.11
C PRO A 83 1.54 -7.63 0.05
N CYS A 84 0.45 -6.88 0.25
CA CYS A 84 -0.93 -7.35 0.22
C CYS A 84 -1.75 -6.48 -0.73
N ILE A 85 -1.53 -6.69 -2.03
CA ILE A 85 -2.17 -5.94 -3.11
C ILE A 85 -3.43 -6.66 -3.63
N PRO A 86 -4.48 -5.91 -4.04
CA PRO A 86 -5.71 -6.49 -4.56
C PRO A 86 -5.47 -7.35 -5.79
N ALA A 87 -6.30 -8.38 -5.99
CA ALA A 87 -6.27 -9.36 -7.07
C ALA A 87 -6.07 -8.74 -8.46
N ALA A 88 -6.74 -7.61 -8.70
CA ALA A 88 -6.69 -6.89 -9.97
C ALA A 88 -5.31 -6.33 -10.32
N TRP A 89 -4.40 -6.15 -9.35
CA TRP A 89 -3.06 -5.64 -9.62
C TRP A 89 -2.16 -6.78 -10.11
N PRO A 90 -1.54 -6.68 -11.30
CA PRO A 90 -0.61 -7.71 -11.79
C PRO A 90 0.70 -7.74 -11.00
N GLY A 91 1.00 -6.65 -10.29
CA GLY A 91 2.26 -6.41 -9.62
C GLY A 91 2.49 -4.91 -9.44
N PHE A 92 3.64 -4.53 -8.89
CA PHE A 92 4.12 -3.15 -8.86
C PHE A 92 5.64 -3.12 -8.71
N THR A 93 6.25 -1.96 -8.98
CA THR A 93 7.63 -1.68 -8.62
C THR A 93 7.71 -0.55 -7.61
N ALA A 94 8.73 -0.59 -6.75
CA ALA A 94 8.98 0.46 -5.78
C ALA A 94 10.48 0.64 -5.55
N THR A 95 10.89 1.88 -5.26
CA THR A 95 12.24 2.19 -4.79
C THR A 95 12.16 2.67 -3.36
N ARG A 96 12.83 1.96 -2.44
CA ARG A 96 12.89 2.33 -1.02
C ARG A 96 14.33 2.65 -0.63
N ARG A 97 14.57 3.86 -0.12
CA ARG A 97 15.80 4.20 0.59
C ARG A 97 15.63 3.89 2.07
N PHE A 98 16.54 3.12 2.65
CA PHE A 98 16.49 2.74 4.06
C PHE A 98 17.89 2.43 4.58
N ARG A 99 18.25 3.05 5.72
CA ARG A 99 19.57 2.90 6.38
C ARG A 99 20.77 3.09 5.43
N GLY A 100 20.69 4.09 4.55
CA GLY A 100 21.76 4.40 3.58
C GLY A 100 21.78 3.49 2.33
N CYS A 101 20.94 2.46 2.28
CA CYS A 101 20.85 1.52 1.17
C CYS A 101 19.64 1.81 0.28
N VAL A 102 19.71 1.38 -0.99
CA VAL A 102 18.61 1.43 -1.95
C VAL A 102 18.05 0.02 -2.16
N PHE A 103 16.73 -0.11 -2.13
CA PHE A 103 16.01 -1.34 -2.44
C PHE A 103 15.15 -1.09 -3.68
N GLU A 104 15.39 -1.85 -4.72
CA GLU A 104 14.56 -1.89 -5.93
C GLU A 104 13.69 -3.13 -5.82
N ILE A 105 12.41 -2.90 -5.58
CA ILE A 105 11.44 -3.93 -5.24
C ILE A 105 10.55 -4.14 -6.47
N GLU A 106 10.52 -5.36 -6.98
CA GLU A 106 9.60 -5.82 -8.01
C GLU A 106 8.65 -6.84 -7.39
N VAL A 107 7.36 -6.55 -7.44
CA VAL A 107 6.30 -7.47 -7.02
C VAL A 107 5.55 -7.95 -8.25
N VAL A 108 5.45 -9.26 -8.43
CA VAL A 108 4.75 -9.90 -9.56
C VAL A 108 3.81 -10.99 -9.08
N ARG A 109 2.86 -11.41 -9.92
CA ARG A 109 2.09 -12.63 -9.71
C ARG A 109 2.73 -13.85 -10.38
N GLY A 110 2.69 -14.99 -9.70
CA GLY A 110 3.16 -16.28 -10.17
C GLY A 110 2.50 -17.43 -9.41
N ASP A 111 3.06 -18.63 -9.51
CA ASP A 111 2.34 -19.83 -9.02
C ASP A 111 2.35 -19.96 -7.49
N LYS A 112 3.46 -19.58 -6.85
CA LYS A 112 3.63 -19.67 -5.39
C LYS A 112 4.27 -18.41 -4.83
N ARG A 113 4.03 -18.17 -3.54
CA ARG A 113 4.70 -17.08 -2.82
C ARG A 113 6.20 -17.37 -2.73
N ALA A 114 7.02 -16.40 -3.11
CA ALA A 114 8.48 -16.49 -2.99
C ALA A 114 9.08 -15.08 -2.90
N MET A 115 10.26 -14.97 -2.31
CA MET A 115 11.06 -13.76 -2.32
C MET A 115 12.52 -14.09 -2.61
N THR A 116 13.17 -13.25 -3.42
CA THR A 116 14.62 -13.27 -3.61
C THR A 116 15.20 -11.88 -3.35
N VAL A 117 16.43 -11.85 -2.85
CA VAL A 117 17.23 -10.64 -2.65
C VAL A 117 18.57 -10.87 -3.34
N ASN A 118 18.92 -10.01 -4.29
CA ASN A 118 20.12 -10.13 -5.12
C ASN A 118 20.26 -11.51 -5.78
N GLY A 119 19.14 -12.12 -6.18
CA GLY A 119 19.09 -13.45 -6.79
C GLY A 119 19.04 -14.63 -5.80
N SER A 120 19.34 -14.41 -4.51
CA SER A 120 19.29 -15.46 -3.49
C SER A 120 17.88 -15.58 -2.88
N PRO A 121 17.31 -16.79 -2.74
CA PRO A 121 16.03 -17.00 -2.07
C PRO A 121 16.07 -16.61 -0.58
N VAL A 122 14.97 -16.01 -0.11
CA VAL A 122 14.75 -15.70 1.31
C VAL A 122 13.43 -16.34 1.75
N ALA A 123 13.46 -17.10 2.85
CA ALA A 123 12.31 -17.85 3.34
C ALA A 123 11.25 -16.96 4.02
N ASP A 124 11.69 -15.86 4.62
CA ASP A 124 10.85 -14.88 5.30
C ASP A 124 10.64 -13.62 4.43
N THR A 125 9.85 -12.68 4.93
CA THR A 125 9.60 -11.35 4.35
C THR A 125 10.58 -10.28 4.85
N LEU A 126 11.36 -10.57 5.90
CA LEU A 126 12.36 -9.69 6.45
C LEU A 126 13.70 -9.87 5.72
N ILE A 127 14.24 -8.76 5.20
CA ILE A 127 15.62 -8.66 4.73
C ILE A 127 16.46 -8.18 5.92
N PRO A 128 17.37 -9.00 6.48
CA PRO A 128 18.17 -8.62 7.64
C PRO A 128 19.08 -7.44 7.35
N ALA A 129 19.23 -6.52 8.29
CA ALA A 129 20.10 -5.34 8.12
C ALA A 129 21.57 -5.73 7.87
N ALA A 130 22.02 -6.85 8.43
CA ALA A 130 23.37 -7.38 8.25
C ALA A 130 23.65 -7.85 6.81
N SER A 131 22.63 -8.10 5.99
CA SER A 131 22.78 -8.54 4.60
C SER A 131 22.58 -7.43 3.58
N PHE A 132 22.45 -6.18 4.02
CA PHE A 132 22.22 -5.06 3.10
C PHE A 132 23.47 -4.76 2.27
N ALA A 133 23.28 -4.59 0.97
CA ALA A 133 24.25 -3.97 0.07
C ALA A 133 23.87 -2.51 -0.20
N ALA A 134 24.76 -1.74 -0.85
CA ALA A 134 24.44 -0.37 -1.27
C ALA A 134 23.17 -0.30 -2.15
N ARG A 135 23.00 -1.30 -3.02
CA ARG A 135 21.81 -1.52 -3.86
C ARG A 135 21.36 -2.97 -3.71
N ASN A 136 20.05 -3.17 -3.49
CA ASN A 136 19.45 -4.47 -3.25
C ASN A 136 18.31 -4.67 -4.25
N LEU A 137 18.40 -5.72 -5.07
CA LEU A 137 17.34 -6.12 -5.99
C LEU A 137 16.44 -7.11 -5.27
N VAL A 138 15.19 -6.73 -5.03
CA VAL A 138 14.21 -7.54 -4.32
C VAL A 138 13.12 -7.94 -5.30
N ARG A 139 12.91 -9.24 -5.48
CA ARG A 139 11.80 -9.76 -6.27
C ARG A 139 10.86 -10.54 -5.37
N VAL A 140 9.59 -10.15 -5.35
CA VAL A 140 8.53 -10.84 -4.63
C VAL A 140 7.55 -11.42 -5.63
N THR A 141 7.33 -12.72 -5.56
CA THR A 141 6.26 -13.39 -6.29
C THR A 141 5.10 -13.63 -5.33
N LEU A 142 3.93 -13.11 -5.66
CA LEU A 142 2.67 -13.42 -4.99
C LEU A 142 1.94 -14.53 -5.77
N PRO A 143 1.17 -15.40 -5.11
CA PRO A 143 0.28 -16.30 -5.82
C PRO A 143 -0.65 -15.53 -6.77
N ARG A 144 -0.97 -16.15 -7.91
CA ARG A 144 -2.06 -15.66 -8.78
C ARG A 144 -3.31 -15.50 -7.92
N ALA A 145 -4.07 -14.45 -8.21
CA ALA A 145 -5.32 -14.24 -7.51
C ALA A 145 -6.21 -15.48 -7.71
N SER A 146 -6.60 -16.13 -6.63
CA SER A 146 -7.68 -17.11 -6.70
C SER A 146 -8.94 -16.34 -7.08
N CYS A 147 -9.58 -16.71 -8.18
CA CYS A 147 -10.90 -16.23 -8.54
C CYS A 147 -11.87 -16.69 -7.43
N GLY A 148 -12.02 -15.89 -6.37
CA GLY A 148 -13.08 -16.03 -5.39
C GLY A 148 -14.34 -15.35 -5.94
N PRO A 149 -15.55 -15.87 -5.66
CA PRO A 149 -16.76 -15.36 -6.27
C PRO A 149 -17.00 -13.91 -5.84
N ALA A 150 -17.43 -13.11 -6.82
CA ALA A 150 -17.88 -11.74 -6.67
C ALA A 150 -19.11 -11.63 -5.76
#